data_AF-A0A8T4V0M1-F1
#
_entry.id   AF-A0A8T4V0M1-F1
#
_cell.length_a   1.000
_cell.length_b   1.000
_cell.length_c   1.000
_cell.angle_alpha   90.00
_cell.angle_beta   90.00
_cell.angle_gamma   90.00
#
_symmetry.space_group_name_H-M   'P 1'
#
loop_
_entity.id
_entity.type
_entity.pdbx_description
1 polymer ?
#
loop_
_entity_poly.entity_id
_entity_poly.type
_entity_poly.pdbx_seq_one_letter_code
_entity_poly.pdbx_strand_id
1 'polypeptide(L)'
;MPLSFLIYAKRKEDIPEIRRYLEAYANDLYTEKPKDNQCSFRARAHTTTYARLFSLQLTKTEQGWQQDGQPTIPDSLDDIVDWTELCADFEL
;
A
#
# COMPACT_ATOMS: atom_id res chain seq x y z
N MET A 1 -9.20 11.83 1.22
CA MET A 1 -7.82 12.32 1.27
C MET A 1 -6.91 11.18 0.81
N PRO A 2 -5.81 11.46 0.09
CA PRO A 2 -4.81 10.44 -0.22
C PRO A 2 -4.06 10.03 1.05
N LEU A 3 -3.70 8.76 1.15
CA LEU A 3 -2.84 8.18 2.18
C LEU A 3 -1.57 7.63 1.53
N SER A 4 -0.45 7.72 2.23
CA SER A 4 0.78 7.03 1.86
C SER A 4 0.89 5.69 2.59
N PHE A 5 1.35 4.64 1.90
CA PHE A 5 1.62 3.34 2.48
C PHE A 5 2.83 2.68 1.82
N LEU A 6 3.48 1.77 2.55
CA LEU A 6 4.59 0.96 2.05
C LEU A 6 4.08 -0.43 1.70
N ILE A 7 4.64 -0.97 0.63
CA ILE A 7 4.41 -2.34 0.18
C ILE A 7 5.76 -3.02 0.15
N TYR A 8 5.85 -4.16 0.82
CA TYR A 8 7.01 -5.02 0.89
C TYR A 8 6.77 -6.20 -0.03
N ALA A 9 7.53 -6.27 -1.11
CA ALA A 9 7.59 -7.42 -2.00
C ALA A 9 8.44 -8.53 -1.36
N LYS A 10 8.09 -9.79 -1.59
CA LYS A 10 8.92 -10.93 -1.19
C LYS A 10 10.26 -10.92 -1.93
N ARG A 11 10.26 -10.52 -3.22
CA ARG A 11 11.47 -10.37 -4.03
C ARG A 11 11.44 -9.06 -4.81
N LYS A 12 12.63 -8.50 -5.08
CA LYS A 12 12.79 -7.26 -5.86
C LYS A 12 12.21 -7.38 -7.28
N GLU A 13 12.30 -8.56 -7.87
CA GLU A 13 11.80 -8.85 -9.22
C GLU A 13 10.27 -8.83 -9.33
N ASP A 14 9.56 -8.96 -8.20
CA ASP A 14 8.10 -8.92 -8.16
C ASP A 14 7.54 -7.49 -8.19
N ILE A 15 8.36 -6.47 -7.87
CA ILE A 15 7.91 -5.07 -7.77
C ILE A 15 7.18 -4.58 -9.03
N PRO A 16 7.66 -4.83 -10.27
CA PRO A 16 6.95 -4.41 -11.47
C PRO A 16 5.54 -5.02 -11.58
N GLU A 17 5.37 -6.28 -11.17
CA GLU A 17 4.08 -6.96 -11.22
C GLU A 17 3.11 -6.39 -10.18
N ILE A 18 3.58 -6.20 -8.95
CA ILE A 18 2.79 -5.58 -7.87
C ILE A 18 2.34 -4.18 -8.31
N ARG A 19 3.25 -3.37 -8.86
CA ARG A 19 2.92 -2.01 -9.35
C ARG A 19 1.86 -2.05 -10.43
N ARG A 20 1.98 -2.96 -11.40
CA ARG A 20 0.99 -3.13 -12.47
C ARG A 20 -0.39 -3.50 -11.92
N TYR A 21 -0.45 -4.40 -10.94
CA TYR A 21 -1.71 -4.77 -10.30
C TYR A 21 -2.36 -3.56 -9.60
N LEU A 22 -1.58 -2.81 -8.82
CA LEU A 22 -2.09 -1.68 -8.05
C LEU A 22 -2.56 -0.53 -8.94
N GLU A 23 -1.80 -0.20 -9.99
CA GLU A 23 -2.17 0.83 -10.97
C GLU A 23 -3.42 0.43 -11.78
N ALA A 24 -3.67 -0.87 -11.97
CA ALA A 24 -4.90 -1.38 -12.58
C ALA A 24 -6.08 -1.45 -11.59
N TYR A 25 -5.82 -1.53 -10.28
CA TYR A 25 -6.85 -1.66 -9.25
C TYR A 25 -7.71 -0.39 -9.14
N ALA A 26 -7.10 0.79 -9.18
CA ALA A 26 -7.82 2.05 -9.12
C ALA A 26 -7.03 3.23 -9.71
N ASN A 27 -7.74 4.16 -10.37
CA ASN A 27 -7.15 5.33 -11.04
C ASN A 27 -6.47 6.32 -10.07
N ASP A 28 -6.86 6.31 -8.80
CA ASP A 28 -6.30 7.15 -7.74
C ASP A 28 -5.10 6.51 -7.04
N LEU A 29 -4.69 5.31 -7.46
CA LEU A 29 -3.54 4.62 -6.92
C LEU A 29 -2.28 4.95 -7.74
N TYR A 30 -1.31 5.55 -7.06
CA TYR A 30 -0.01 5.91 -7.61
C TYR A 30 1.10 5.15 -6.88
N THR A 31 2.11 4.68 -7.62
CA THR A 31 3.30 4.03 -7.04
C THR A 31 4.55 4.88 -7.26
N GLU A 32 5.32 5.11 -6.20
CA GLU A 32 6.62 5.76 -6.28
C GLU A 32 7.66 4.77 -6.84
N LYS A 33 8.71 5.30 -7.48
CA LYS A 33 9.83 4.45 -7.91
C LYS A 33 10.49 3.85 -6.66
N PRO A 34 10.74 2.53 -6.64
CA PRO A 34 11.51 1.92 -5.55
C PRO A 34 12.90 2.56 -5.47
N LYS A 35 13.41 2.74 -4.25
CA LYS A 35 14.82 3.08 -4.06
C LYS A 35 15.67 1.88 -4.47
N ASP A 36 16.79 2.13 -5.15
CA ASP A 36 17.69 1.06 -5.56
C ASP A 36 18.10 0.21 -4.34
N ASN A 37 17.92 -1.11 -4.47
CA ASN A 37 18.18 -2.16 -3.46
C ASN A 37 17.14 -2.38 -2.35
N GLN A 38 15.92 -1.87 -2.49
CA GLN A 38 14.84 -2.20 -1.57
C GLN A 38 13.83 -3.18 -2.21
N CYS A 39 13.41 -4.19 -1.45
CA CYS A 39 12.24 -5.01 -1.77
C CYS A 39 10.93 -4.30 -1.39
N SER A 40 10.94 -2.97 -1.31
CA SER A 40 9.78 -2.18 -0.90
C SER A 40 9.65 -0.91 -1.72
N PHE A 41 8.42 -0.44 -1.88
CA PHE A 41 8.12 0.82 -2.51
C PHE A 41 6.93 1.49 -1.84
N ARG A 42 6.85 2.81 -2.00
CA ARG A 42 5.74 3.61 -1.50
C ARG A 42 4.63 3.68 -2.52
N ALA A 43 3.40 3.57 -2.07
CA ALA A 43 2.21 3.81 -2.86
C ALA A 43 1.33 4.86 -2.18
N ARG A 44 0.51 5.53 -2.98
CA ARG A 44 -0.49 6.49 -2.51
C ARG A 44 -1.84 6.13 -3.11
N ALA A 45 -2.88 6.17 -2.31
CA ALA A 45 -4.25 5.92 -2.75
C ALA A 45 -5.24 6.69 -1.88
N HIS A 46 -6.47 6.88 -2.34
CA HIS A 46 -7.51 7.41 -1.47
C HIS A 46 -7.79 6.45 -0.30
N THR A 47 -8.17 7.00 0.86
CA THR A 47 -8.48 6.24 2.10
C THR A 47 -9.37 5.02 1.83
N THR A 48 -10.43 5.21 1.04
CA THR A 48 -11.39 4.16 0.67
C THR A 48 -10.79 3.08 -0.22
N THR A 49 -9.86 3.45 -1.10
CA THR A 49 -9.18 2.53 -2.02
C THR A 49 -8.22 1.64 -1.25
N TYR A 50 -7.42 2.21 -0.34
CA TYR A 50 -6.53 1.44 0.55
C TYR A 50 -7.31 0.44 1.42
N ALA A 51 -8.37 0.91 2.10
CA ALA A 51 -9.20 0.07 2.96
C ALA A 51 -9.83 -1.11 2.19
N ARG A 52 -10.27 -0.87 0.95
CA ARG A 52 -10.83 -1.92 0.08
C ARG A 52 -9.77 -2.88 -0.44
N LEU A 53 -8.61 -2.37 -0.84
CA LEU A 53 -7.52 -3.17 -1.37
C LEU A 53 -7.04 -4.20 -0.35
N PHE A 54 -6.92 -3.80 0.91
CA PHE A 54 -6.38 -4.65 1.98
C PHE A 54 -7.45 -5.17 2.96
N SER A 55 -8.72 -5.09 2.57
CA SER A 55 -9.88 -5.58 3.33
C SER A 55 -9.84 -5.22 4.83
N LEU A 56 -9.59 -3.95 5.14
CA LEU A 56 -9.41 -3.46 6.51
C LEU A 56 -10.26 -2.22 6.81
N GLN A 57 -10.35 -1.88 8.10
CA GLN A 57 -10.97 -0.64 8.55
C GLN A 57 -9.90 0.39 8.90
N LEU A 58 -10.22 1.66 8.64
CA LEU A 58 -9.39 2.80 8.99
C LEU A 58 -10.16 3.71 9.93
N THR A 59 -9.53 4.10 11.03
CA THR A 59 -10.08 5.07 11.99
C THR A 59 -9.33 6.39 11.89
N LYS A 60 -10.08 7.50 11.83
CA LYS A 60 -9.50 8.85 11.84
C LYS A 60 -9.28 9.30 13.28
N THR A 61 -8.03 9.53 13.65
CA THR A 61 -7.62 10.07 14.95
C THR A 61 -7.12 11.51 14.82
N GLU A 62 -6.81 12.16 15.94
CA GLU A 62 -6.14 13.47 15.95
C GLU A 62 -4.76 13.46 15.29
N GLN A 63 -4.08 12.31 15.28
CA GLN A 63 -2.76 12.11 14.69
C GLN A 63 -2.81 11.67 13.22
N GLY A 64 -4.00 11.58 12.63
CA GLY A 64 -4.22 11.10 11.27
C GLY A 64 -4.96 9.77 11.22
N TRP A 65 -4.91 9.11 10.06
CA TRP A 65 -5.56 7.82 9.85
C TRP A 65 -4.74 6.70 10.49
N GLN A 66 -5.43 5.80 11.19
CA GLN A 66 -4.87 4.58 11.76
C GLN A 66 -5.54 3.37 11.14
N GLN A 67 -4.77 2.29 11.03
CA GLN A 67 -5.24 0.99 10.56
C GLN A 67 -5.77 0.17 11.73
N ASP A 68 -7.01 -0.28 11.62
CA ASP A 68 -7.63 -1.18 12.58
C ASP A 68 -7.39 -2.63 12.17
N GLY A 69 -6.53 -3.33 12.91
CA GLY A 69 -6.19 -4.72 12.65
C GLY A 69 -5.05 -4.91 11.64
N GLN A 70 -4.92 -6.13 11.11
CA GLN A 70 -3.90 -6.48 10.12
C GLN A 70 -4.47 -6.39 8.69
N PRO A 71 -3.67 -5.91 7.72
CA PRO A 71 -4.10 -5.85 6.34
C PRO A 71 -4.16 -7.27 5.77
N THR A 72 -5.19 -7.56 4.98
CA THR A 72 -5.29 -8.82 4.23
C THR A 72 -4.77 -8.57 2.82
N ILE A 73 -3.69 -9.26 2.44
CA ILE A 73 -3.15 -9.19 1.09
C ILE A 73 -4.12 -9.91 0.13
N PRO A 74 -4.51 -9.31 -1.01
CA PRO A 74 -5.33 -9.98 -2.01
C PRO A 74 -4.68 -11.28 -2.50
N ASP A 75 -5.48 -12.32 -2.77
CA ASP A 75 -4.98 -13.62 -3.29
C ASP A 75 -4.08 -13.46 -4.52
N SER A 76 -4.37 -12.49 -5.39
CA SER A 76 -3.56 -12.19 -6.59
C SER A 76 -2.17 -11.62 -6.29
N LEU A 77 -1.92 -11.21 -5.05
CA LEU A 77 -0.65 -10.65 -4.58
C LEU A 77 0.00 -11.50 -3.50
N ASP A 78 -0.68 -12.51 -2.93
CA ASP A 78 -0.22 -13.27 -1.77
C ASP A 78 1.13 -13.97 -2.02
N ASP A 79 1.39 -14.42 -3.25
CA ASP A 79 2.66 -15.05 -3.62
C ASP A 79 3.84 -14.07 -3.72
N ILE A 80 3.57 -12.77 -3.87
CA ILE A 80 4.60 -11.77 -4.24
C ILE A 80 4.71 -10.59 -3.28
N VAL A 81 3.70 -10.34 -2.45
CA VAL A 81 3.70 -9.33 -1.38
C VAL A 81 3.90 -10.03 -0.04
N ASP A 82 4.85 -9.55 0.74
CA ASP A 82 5.14 -10.02 2.09
C ASP A 82 4.27 -9.28 3.13
N TRP A 83 4.23 -7.95 3.02
CA TRP A 83 3.57 -7.09 3.99
C TRP A 83 3.18 -5.73 3.41
N THR A 84 2.24 -5.05 4.05
CA THR A 84 1.96 -3.63 3.81
C THR A 84 1.77 -2.89 5.12
N GLU A 85 2.19 -1.62 5.17
CA GLU A 85 1.94 -0.76 6.32
C GLU A 85 1.50 0.63 5.88
N LEU A 86 0.52 1.18 6.59
CA LEU A 86 0.14 2.58 6.45
C LEU A 86 1.28 3.45 6.98
N CYS A 87 1.75 4.40 6.17
CA CYS A 87 2.71 5.39 6.67
C CYS A 87 1.96 6.33 7.61
N ALA A 88 2.54 6.63 8.77
CA ALA A 88 2.16 7.83 9.50
C ALA A 88 2.41 9.01 8.55
N ASP A 89 1.35 9.57 7.98
CA ASP A 89 1.44 10.79 7.19
C ASP A 89 1.96 11.89 8.13
N PHE A 90 3.28 12.11 8.11
CA PHE A 90 3.82 13.41 8.48
C PHE A 90 3.37 14.34 7.37
N GLU A 91 2.31 15.12 7.62
CA GLU A 91 2.02 16.30 6.81
C GLU A 91 3.32 17.11 6.71
N LEU A 92 3.85 17.24 5.48
CA LEU A 92 4.91 18.20 5.15
C LEU A 92 4.28 19.58 4.93
#